data_AF-A0A6L9L6R2-F1
#
_entry.id   AF-A0A6L9L6R2-F1
#
_cell.length_a   1.000
_cell.length_b   1.000
_cell.length_c   1.000
_cell.angle_alpha   90.00
_cell.angle_beta   90.00
_cell.angle_gamma   90.00
#
_symmetry.space_group_name_H-M   'P 1'
#
loop_
_entity.id
_entity.type
_entity.pdbx_description
1 polymer ?
#
loop_
_entity_poly.entity_id
_entity_poly.type
_entity_poly.pdbx_seq_one_letter_code
_entity_poly.pdbx_strand_id
1 'polypeptide(L)'
;MSYKILTLTVFDKQLKRLAKKYPSIKTDLAQLGETLLENPTLGQPLGGNFYKVRLKITSKRTGKSGGARIITYVKIINETITLSFIYDKSERSTIADDELDALLGLLED
;
A
#
# COMPACT_ATOMS: atom_id res chain seq x y z
N MET A 1 18.75 -11.97 -5.05
CA MET A 1 17.78 -11.75 -3.96
C MET A 1 16.41 -11.87 -4.60
N SER A 2 15.59 -12.82 -4.13
CA SER A 2 14.26 -13.06 -4.71
C SER A 2 13.22 -12.66 -3.67
N TYR A 3 12.77 -11.41 -3.71
CA TYR A 3 11.69 -10.97 -2.84
C TYR A 3 10.39 -11.68 -3.23
N LYS A 4 9.52 -11.95 -2.24
CA LYS A 4 8.14 -12.40 -2.48
C LYS A 4 7.16 -11.40 -1.91
N ILE A 5 6.01 -11.25 -2.56
CA ILE A 5 4.95 -10.36 -2.10
C ILE A 5 3.82 -11.20 -1.48
N LEU A 6 3.42 -10.83 -0.27
CA LEU A 6 2.24 -11.33 0.42
C LEU A 6 1.27 -10.18 0.70
N THR A 7 0.00 -10.49 0.87
CA THR A 7 -1.04 -9.52 1.24
C THR A 7 -1.71 -9.96 2.54
N LEU A 8 -2.13 -8.99 3.35
CA LEU A 8 -3.02 -9.27 4.48
C LEU A 8 -4.48 -9.36 4.04
N THR A 9 -5.30 -10.10 4.78
CA THR A 9 -6.74 -10.18 4.52
C THR A 9 -7.44 -8.82 4.56
N VAL A 10 -6.97 -7.89 5.40
CA VAL A 10 -7.48 -6.51 5.46
C VAL A 10 -7.18 -5.78 4.14
N PHE A 11 -5.95 -5.91 3.63
CA PHE A 11 -5.54 -5.36 2.35
C PHE A 11 -6.42 -5.90 1.21
N ASP A 12 -6.68 -7.21 1.15
CA ASP A 12 -7.48 -7.81 0.08
C ASP A 12 -8.93 -7.30 0.08
N LYS A 13 -9.53 -7.16 1.26
CA LYS A 13 -10.88 -6.59 1.43
C LYS A 13 -10.95 -5.15 0.93
N GLN A 14 -9.94 -4.35 1.26
CA GLN A 14 -9.84 -2.95 0.84
C GLN A 14 -9.59 -2.82 -0.66
N LEU A 15 -8.69 -3.62 -1.21
CA LEU A 15 -8.44 -3.71 -2.64
C LEU A 15 -9.72 -4.06 -3.39
N LYS A 16 -10.49 -5.05 -2.92
CA LYS A 16 -11.77 -5.42 -3.55
C LYS A 16 -12.75 -4.24 -3.60
N ARG A 17 -12.80 -3.42 -2.55
CA ARG A 17 -13.63 -2.20 -2.52
C ARG A 17 -13.12 -1.17 -3.53
N LEU A 18 -11.81 -0.90 -3.53
CA LEU A 18 -11.19 0.08 -4.43
C LEU A 18 -11.27 -0.35 -5.90
N ALA A 19 -11.18 -1.65 -6.21
CA ALA A 19 -11.30 -2.20 -7.57
C ALA A 19 -12.68 -2.00 -8.19
N LYS A 20 -13.72 -1.84 -7.37
CA LYS A 20 -15.05 -1.45 -7.87
C LYS A 20 -15.09 0.01 -8.33
N LYS A 21 -14.28 0.87 -7.71
CA LYS A 21 -14.25 2.32 -7.95
C LYS A 21 -13.23 2.70 -9.02
N TYR A 22 -12.12 1.97 -9.09
CA TYR A 22 -10.96 2.27 -9.92
C TYR A 22 -10.58 1.06 -10.78
N PRO A 23 -11.02 1.02 -12.06
CA PRO A 23 -10.74 -0.11 -12.95
C PRO A 23 -9.24 -0.40 -13.13
N SER A 24 -8.38 0.64 -13.06
CA SER A 24 -6.93 0.48 -13.22
C SER A 24 -6.20 -0.02 -11.98
N ILE A 25 -6.83 -0.11 -10.80
CA ILE A 25 -6.08 -0.36 -9.56
C ILE A 25 -5.31 -1.68 -9.60
N LYS A 26 -5.84 -2.69 -10.28
CA LYS A 26 -5.19 -4.00 -10.40
C LYS A 26 -3.90 -3.89 -11.22
N THR A 27 -3.93 -3.18 -12.34
CA THR A 27 -2.74 -2.95 -13.17
C THR A 27 -1.75 -2.02 -12.48
N ASP A 28 -2.24 -0.97 -11.82
CA ASP A 28 -1.40 -0.02 -11.07
C ASP A 28 -0.68 -0.74 -9.90
N LEU A 29 -1.35 -1.67 -9.20
CA LEU A 29 -0.74 -2.47 -8.14
C LEU A 29 0.23 -3.54 -8.65
N ALA A 30 -0.04 -4.13 -9.82
CA ALA A 30 0.90 -5.08 -10.43
C ALA A 30 2.24 -4.40 -10.73
N GLN A 31 2.21 -3.20 -11.31
CA GLN A 31 3.41 -2.38 -11.54
C GLN A 31 4.11 -1.99 -10.24
N LEU A 32 3.34 -1.65 -9.20
CA LEU A 32 3.91 -1.42 -7.89
C LEU A 32 4.62 -2.67 -7.35
N GLY A 33 4.04 -3.85 -7.54
CA GLY A 33 4.64 -5.11 -7.15
C GLY A 33 6.00 -5.34 -7.80
N GLU A 34 6.10 -5.16 -9.12
CA GLU A 34 7.38 -5.23 -9.85
C GLU A 34 8.41 -4.26 -9.30
N THR A 35 8.00 -3.01 -9.04
CA THR A 35 8.88 -1.99 -8.47
C THR A 35 9.35 -2.36 -7.05
N LEU A 36 8.48 -2.96 -6.24
CA LEU A 36 8.81 -3.39 -4.89
C LEU A 36 9.75 -4.61 -4.88
N LEU A 37 9.65 -5.50 -5.86
CA LEU A 37 10.58 -6.62 -6.00
C LEU A 37 12.01 -6.15 -6.30
N GLU A 38 12.16 -5.06 -7.04
CA GLU A 38 13.46 -4.43 -7.35
C GLU A 38 13.94 -3.49 -6.23
N ASN A 39 13.02 -2.73 -5.63
CA ASN A 39 13.28 -1.77 -4.57
C ASN A 39 12.25 -1.93 -3.43
N PRO A 40 12.48 -2.86 -2.50
CA PRO A 40 11.53 -3.18 -1.44
C PRO A 40 11.36 -2.03 -0.44
N THR A 41 12.37 -1.17 -0.31
CA THR A 41 12.37 0.02 0.57
C THR A 41 11.73 1.26 -0.05
N LEU A 42 10.99 1.11 -1.16
CA LEU A 42 10.29 2.20 -1.80
C LEU A 42 9.32 2.90 -0.83
N GLY A 43 9.29 4.23 -0.87
CA GLY A 43 8.32 5.04 -0.13
C GLY A 43 8.93 5.77 1.07
N GLN A 44 8.05 6.23 1.97
CA GLN A 44 8.47 6.93 3.20
C GLN A 44 8.65 5.92 4.34
N PRO A 45 9.82 5.84 4.98
CA PRO A 45 10.01 4.99 6.15
C PRO A 45 9.17 5.49 7.33
N LEU A 46 8.56 4.55 8.04
CA LEU A 46 7.77 4.78 9.27
C LEU A 46 8.42 4.17 10.52
N GLY A 47 9.57 3.49 10.36
CA GLY A 47 10.25 2.76 11.42
C GLY A 47 10.06 1.24 11.30
N GLY A 48 10.96 0.45 11.89
CA GLY A 48 10.81 -1.01 11.98
C GLY A 48 10.61 -1.74 10.64
N ASN A 49 11.32 -1.36 9.58
CA ASN A 49 11.14 -1.88 8.22
C ASN A 49 9.72 -1.71 7.66
N PHE A 50 9.01 -0.68 8.11
CA PHE A 50 7.68 -0.33 7.64
C PHE A 50 7.74 0.92 6.76
N TYR A 51 7.07 0.86 5.62
CA TYR A 51 7.13 1.90 4.58
C TYR A 51 5.74 2.27 4.11
N LYS A 52 5.57 3.56 3.81
CA LYS A 52 4.37 4.12 3.21
C LYS A 52 4.62 4.47 1.76
N VAL A 53 4.00 3.73 0.85
CA VAL A 53 4.09 3.95 -0.59
C VAL A 53 2.88 4.73 -1.08
N ARG A 54 3.13 5.71 -1.95
CA ARG A 54 2.08 6.49 -2.62
C ARG A 54 1.96 6.05 -4.08
N LEU A 55 0.95 5.24 -4.39
CA LEU A 55 0.67 4.77 -5.75
C LEU A 55 -0.30 5.70 -6.46
N LYS A 56 0.02 6.15 -7.67
CA LYS A 56 -0.92 6.92 -8.50
C LYS A 56 -1.94 5.97 -9.15
N ILE A 57 -3.23 6.30 -9.06
CA ILE A 57 -4.29 5.58 -9.76
C ILE A 57 -4.46 6.18 -11.15
N THR A 58 -4.18 5.40 -12.19
CA THR A 58 -4.21 5.89 -13.57
C THR A 58 -5.62 6.24 -14.03
N SER A 59 -6.62 5.44 -13.64
CA SER A 59 -8.04 5.66 -13.96
C SER A 59 -8.68 6.84 -13.22
N LYS A 60 -8.02 7.40 -12.20
CA LYS A 60 -8.57 8.49 -11.39
C LYS A 60 -8.21 9.84 -12.02
N ARG A 61 -9.16 10.40 -12.79
CA ARG A 61 -9.05 11.74 -13.38
C ARG A 61 -9.35 12.82 -12.33
N THR A 62 -8.34 13.24 -11.58
CA THR A 62 -8.47 14.37 -10.64
C THR A 62 -7.41 15.42 -10.90
N GLY A 63 -7.75 16.70 -10.72
CA GLY A 63 -6.79 17.81 -10.74
C GLY A 63 -5.72 17.68 -9.65
N LYS A 64 -4.76 18.62 -9.61
CA LYS A 64 -3.58 18.61 -8.71
C LYS A 64 -3.93 18.35 -7.22
N SER A 65 -5.11 18.76 -6.77
CA SER A 65 -5.61 18.65 -5.40
C SER A 65 -6.41 17.38 -5.08
N GLY A 66 -6.92 16.63 -6.07
CA GLY A 66 -7.95 15.59 -5.84
C GLY A 66 -7.44 14.21 -5.42
N GLY A 67 -6.17 14.10 -5.03
CA GLY A 67 -5.64 12.89 -4.39
C GLY A 67 -5.87 11.63 -5.21
N ALA A 68 -5.30 11.53 -6.41
CA ALA A 68 -5.29 10.29 -7.19
C ALA A 68 -4.34 9.22 -6.61
N ARG A 69 -4.10 9.22 -5.30
CA ARG A 69 -3.06 8.41 -4.67
C ARG A 69 -3.64 7.42 -3.70
N ILE A 70 -3.24 6.18 -3.89
CA ILE A 70 -3.40 5.11 -2.93
C ILE A 70 -2.20 5.13 -2.00
N ILE A 71 -2.47 4.99 -0.70
CA ILE A 71 -1.42 4.74 0.27
C ILE A 71 -1.40 3.23 0.54
N THR A 72 -0.25 2.62 0.30
CA THR A 72 0.01 1.20 0.59
C THR A 72 1.08 1.10 1.66
N TYR A 73 0.81 0.33 2.70
CA TYR A 73 1.79 0.03 3.74
C TYR A 73 2.52 -1.28 3.45
N VAL A 74 3.83 -1.24 3.60
CA VAL A 74 4.73 -2.32 3.21
C VAL A 74 5.65 -2.65 4.40
N LYS A 75 5.65 -3.91 4.81
CA LYS A 75 6.60 -4.46 5.79
C LYS A 75 7.59 -5.37 5.08
N ILE A 76 8.86 -5.29 5.43
CA ILE A 76 9.92 -6.14 4.86
C ILE A 76 10.52 -6.99 5.99
N ILE A 77 10.43 -8.32 5.86
CA ILE A 77 11.03 -9.30 6.79
C ILE A 77 11.61 -10.45 5.97
N ASN A 78 12.91 -10.74 6.09
CA ASN A 78 13.58 -11.90 5.45
C ASN A 78 13.14 -12.10 3.98
N GLU A 79 13.31 -11.06 3.16
CA GLU A 79 12.93 -11.05 1.73
C GLU A 79 11.43 -11.15 1.43
N THR A 80 10.57 -11.04 2.44
CA THR A 80 9.12 -11.01 2.28
C THR A 80 8.61 -9.58 2.37
N ILE A 81 7.92 -9.15 1.33
CA ILE A 81 7.24 -7.86 1.23
C ILE A 81 5.77 -8.10 1.54
N THR A 82 5.30 -7.62 2.69
CA THR A 82 3.90 -7.77 3.10
C THR A 82 3.14 -6.47 2.87
N LEU A 83 2.16 -6.50 1.96
CA LEU A 83 1.21 -5.42 1.74
C LEU A 83 0.09 -5.50 2.78
N SER A 84 0.06 -4.54 3.70
CA SER A 84 -0.74 -4.66 4.91
C SER A 84 -2.05 -3.87 4.88
N PHE A 85 -2.03 -2.68 4.28
CA PHE A 85 -3.20 -1.80 4.24
C PHE A 85 -3.18 -0.89 3.01
N ILE A 86 -4.35 -0.60 2.46
CA ILE A 86 -4.53 0.19 1.24
C ILE A 86 -5.77 1.08 1.30
N TYR A 87 -5.61 2.37 0.99
CA TYR A 87 -6.74 3.30 0.91
C TYR A 87 -6.50 4.44 -0.08
N ASP A 88 -7.60 5.01 -0.57
CA ASP A 88 -7.57 6.23 -1.37
C ASP A 88 -7.47 7.46 -0.46
N LYS A 89 -6.43 8.27 -0.65
CA LYS A 89 -6.19 9.49 0.14
C LYS A 89 -7.34 10.51 0.04
N SER A 90 -8.16 10.46 -1.00
CA SER A 90 -9.34 11.33 -1.08
C SER A 90 -10.49 10.89 -0.17
N GLU A 91 -10.52 9.61 0.23
CA GLU A 91 -11.53 9.08 1.17
C GLU A 91 -11.06 9.20 2.62
N ARG A 92 -9.74 9.26 2.84
CA ARG A 92 -9.13 9.35 4.15
C ARG A 92 -7.86 10.19 4.09
N SER A 93 -7.81 11.28 4.85
CA SER A 93 -6.66 12.20 4.83
C SER A 93 -5.40 11.60 5.47
N THR A 94 -5.59 10.89 6.60
CA THR A 94 -4.54 10.30 7.45
C THR A 94 -5.09 9.05 8.18
N ILE A 95 -4.26 8.03 8.36
CA ILE A 95 -4.51 6.94 9.34
C ILE A 95 -4.10 7.48 10.71
N ALA A 96 -4.95 7.30 11.71
CA ALA A 96 -4.65 7.71 13.08
C ALA A 96 -3.55 6.82 13.67
N ASP A 97 -2.76 7.36 14.60
CA ASP A 97 -1.55 6.69 15.09
C ASP A 97 -1.88 5.35 15.77
N ASP A 98 -3.03 5.24 16.42
CA ASP A 98 -3.57 4.01 17.03
C ASP A 98 -3.79 2.87 16.02
N GLU A 99 -4.34 3.18 14.85
CA GLU A 99 -4.51 2.21 13.76
C GLU A 99 -3.17 1.84 13.12
N LEU A 100 -2.22 2.78 13.06
CA LEU A 100 -0.87 2.50 12.59
C LEU A 100 -0.16 1.53 13.53
N ASP A 101 -0.27 1.76 14.85
CA ASP A 101 0.29 0.91 15.89
C ASP A 101 -0.36 -0.49 15.87
N ALA A 102 -1.67 -0.57 15.69
CA ALA A 102 -2.37 -1.86 15.53
C ALA A 102 -1.89 -2.63 14.29
N LEU A 103 -1.64 -1.93 13.19
CA LEU A 103 -1.11 -2.54 11.96
C LEU A 103 0.34 -2.99 12.12
N LEU A 104 1.15 -2.24 12.87
CA LEU A 104 2.51 -2.60 13.22
C LEU A 104 2.54 -3.84 14.12
N GLY A 105 1.72 -3.89 15.18
CA GLY A 105 1.63 -5.04 16.09
C GLY A 105 1.16 -6.33 15.43
N LEU A 106 0.29 -6.26 14.40
CA LEU A 106 -0.11 -7.43 13.62
C LEU A 106 1.05 -8.03 12.77
N LEU A 107 2.12 -7.25 12.58
CA LEU A 107 3.26 -7.58 11.73
C LEU A 107 4.55 -7.75 12.53
N GLU A 108 4.46 -7.84 13.86
CA GLU A 108 5.58 -8.07 14.78
C GLU A 108 5.90 -9.55 15.05
N ASP A 109 5.18 -10.48 14.42
CA ASP A 109 5.47 -11.92 14.47
C ASP A 109 6.17 -12.45 13.19
#